data_AF-A0A0V1B138-F1
#
_entry.id   AF-A0A0V1B138-F1
#
_cell.length_a   1.000
_cell.length_b   1.000
_cell.length_c   1.000
_cell.angle_alpha   90.00
_cell.angle_beta   90.00
_cell.angle_gamma   90.00
#
_symmetry.space_group_name_H-M   'P 1'
#
loop_
_entity.id
_entity.type
_entity.pdbx_description
1 polymer ?
#
loop_
_entity_poly.entity_id
_entity_poly.type
_entity_poly.pdbx_seq_one_letter_code
_entity_poly.pdbx_strand_id
1 'polypeptide(L)'
;MAENLHLVLNERVHEGRIYNLKRTNMEDKQWVCRRVKKGCRGSIHTNLDVDAILDCNPHADDCIPDNDILYKMEKKTVLKRRAAEEMKTVPQIFHEEASSASADLETASQFPTYKSVKTAMYRKRAQKFPRLPPTRQQLEIPPQWRMTKSDRRFLLYNNVYNSILIFCTEENLSVLSEHSVWSMDGTFKIVPE
;
A
#
# COMPACT_ATOMS: atom_id res chain seq x y z
N MET A 1 -12.12 0.47 17.25
CA MET A 1 -13.08 1.54 16.89
C MET A 1 -12.77 1.96 15.46
N ALA A 2 -13.80 2.01 14.62
CA ALA A 2 -13.71 1.91 13.17
C ALA A 2 -13.27 3.22 12.51
N GLU A 3 -11.98 3.35 12.24
CA GLU A 3 -11.45 4.32 11.29
C GLU A 3 -10.67 3.55 10.22
N ASN A 4 -10.90 3.89 8.95
CA ASN A 4 -10.21 3.39 7.75
C ASN A 4 -10.89 2.29 6.90
N LEU A 5 -12.21 2.30 6.76
CA LEU A 5 -12.80 1.84 5.49
C LEU A 5 -12.97 3.04 4.57
N HIS A 6 -11.85 3.36 3.91
CA HIS A 6 -11.66 4.37 2.89
C HIS A 6 -12.93 4.60 2.03
N LEU A 7 -13.52 5.80 2.13
CA LEU A 7 -14.35 6.37 1.08
C LEU A 7 -13.49 6.37 -0.20
N VAL A 8 -13.72 5.43 -1.11
CA VAL A 8 -13.50 5.74 -2.52
C VAL A 8 -14.54 6.82 -2.81
N LEU A 9 -14.17 7.93 -3.46
CA LEU A 9 -15.04 9.12 -3.62
C LEU A 9 -16.48 8.80 -4.08
N ASN A 10 -16.71 7.63 -4.67
CA ASN A 10 -17.99 7.18 -5.20
C ASN A 10 -18.53 5.86 -4.58
N GLU A 11 -17.92 5.30 -3.54
CA GLU A 11 -18.39 4.05 -2.89
C GLU A 11 -18.48 4.20 -1.36
N ARG A 12 -19.56 3.67 -0.78
CA ARG A 12 -19.82 3.62 0.68
C ARG A 12 -20.18 2.20 1.10
N VAL A 13 -19.80 1.82 2.32
CA VAL A 13 -20.22 0.56 2.95
C VAL A 13 -21.17 0.86 4.09
N HIS A 14 -22.30 0.17 4.14
CA HIS A 14 -23.25 0.23 5.25
C HIS A 14 -23.94 -1.13 5.39
N GLU A 15 -23.99 -1.66 6.61
CA GLU A 15 -24.59 -2.98 6.93
C GLU A 15 -24.10 -4.11 6.01
N GLY A 16 -22.79 -4.18 5.78
CA GLY A 16 -22.18 -5.20 4.93
C GLY A 16 -22.49 -5.08 3.44
N ARG A 17 -23.17 -4.02 2.99
CA ARG A 17 -23.51 -3.77 1.58
C ARG A 17 -22.76 -2.58 1.02
N ILE A 18 -22.43 -2.65 -0.26
CA ILE A 18 -21.74 -1.58 -0.97
C ILE A 18 -22.78 -0.73 -1.72
N TYR A 19 -22.65 0.58 -1.58
CA TYR A 19 -23.45 1.59 -2.26
C TYR A 19 -22.57 2.44 -3.14
N ASN A 20 -23.05 2.77 -4.34
CA ASN A 20 -22.38 3.71 -5.24
C ASN A 20 -23.06 5.07 -5.15
N LEU A 21 -22.28 6.14 -5.18
CA LEU A 21 -22.80 7.50 -5.27
C LEU A 21 -23.57 7.65 -6.59
N LYS A 22 -24.84 8.04 -6.48
CA LYS A 22 -25.71 8.28 -7.63
C LYS A 22 -25.83 9.77 -7.93
N ARG A 23 -26.07 10.58 -6.91
CA ARG A 23 -26.26 12.04 -7.02
C ARG A 23 -25.73 12.75 -5.78
N THR A 24 -25.24 13.96 -5.99
CA THR A 24 -24.98 14.94 -4.93
C THR A 24 -25.93 16.09 -5.20
N ASN A 25 -26.83 16.35 -4.25
CA ASN A 25 -27.74 17.48 -4.31
C ASN A 25 -27.18 18.63 -3.46
N MET A 26 -27.98 19.68 -3.23
CA MET A 26 -27.53 20.86 -2.48
C MET A 26 -27.26 20.56 -1.00
N GLU A 27 -28.01 19.62 -0.40
CA GLU A 27 -27.98 19.38 1.06
C GLU A 27 -27.57 17.94 1.40
N ASP A 28 -27.65 17.02 0.44
CA ASP A 28 -27.46 15.60 0.68
C ASP A 28 -26.75 14.88 -0.49
N LYS A 29 -26.39 13.62 -0.23
CA LYS A 29 -25.87 12.68 -1.22
C LYS A 29 -26.74 11.44 -1.24
N GLN A 30 -27.14 11.05 -2.45
CA GLN A 30 -27.88 9.82 -2.69
C GLN A 30 -26.93 8.71 -3.11
N TRP A 31 -27.00 7.59 -2.39
CA TRP A 31 -26.23 6.37 -2.60
C TRP A 31 -27.17 5.22 -2.93
N VAL A 32 -26.87 4.45 -3.98
CA VAL A 32 -27.69 3.30 -4.38
C VAL A 32 -26.94 2.00 -4.23
N CYS A 33 -27.65 0.95 -3.80
CA CYS A 33 -27.08 -0.38 -3.67
C CYS A 33 -26.37 -0.78 -4.97
N ARG A 34 -25.18 -1.36 -4.85
CA ARG A 34 -24.40 -1.88 -5.99
C ARG A 34 -25.21 -2.88 -6.83
N ARG A 35 -26.15 -3.58 -6.21
CA ARG A 35 -27.03 -4.57 -6.85
C ARG A 35 -28.27 -3.94 -7.49
N VAL A 36 -28.30 -2.63 -7.74
CA VAL A 36 -29.40 -1.97 -8.47
C VAL A 36 -29.70 -2.61 -9.82
N LYS A 37 -28.67 -3.07 -10.54
CA LYS A 37 -28.82 -3.80 -11.81
C LYS A 37 -29.44 -5.19 -11.65
N LYS A 38 -29.45 -5.75 -10.44
CA LYS A 38 -30.10 -7.02 -10.08
C LYS A 38 -31.49 -6.80 -9.47
N GLY A 39 -32.05 -5.59 -9.56
CA GLY A 39 -33.40 -5.27 -9.06
C GLY A 39 -33.45 -4.73 -7.63
N CYS A 40 -32.32 -4.62 -6.92
CA CYS A 40 -32.32 -4.05 -5.58
C CYS A 40 -32.57 -2.53 -5.61
N ARG A 41 -33.57 -2.06 -4.86
CA ARG A 41 -33.90 -0.63 -4.74
C ARG A 41 -33.33 0.04 -3.49
N GLY A 42 -32.53 -0.69 -2.70
CA GLY A 42 -31.92 -0.15 -1.50
C GLY A 42 -31.09 1.09 -1.80
N SER A 43 -31.31 2.15 -1.02
CA SER A 43 -30.58 3.42 -1.15
C SER A 43 -30.42 4.07 0.20
N ILE A 44 -29.43 4.96 0.31
CA ILE A 44 -29.17 5.75 1.50
C ILE A 44 -29.04 7.20 1.06
N HIS A 45 -29.64 8.11 1.82
CA HIS A 45 -29.36 9.54 1.75
C HIS A 45 -28.52 9.94 2.95
N THR A 46 -27.46 10.68 2.71
CA THR A 46 -26.54 11.17 3.74
C THR A 46 -26.41 12.66 3.61
N ASN A 47 -26.01 13.36 4.66
CA ASN A 47 -25.55 14.73 4.50
C ASN A 47 -24.30 14.80 3.59
N LEU A 48 -23.89 16.01 3.22
CA LEU A 48 -22.75 16.25 2.32
C LEU A 48 -21.43 15.66 2.83
N ASP A 49 -21.22 15.70 4.15
CA ASP A 49 -20.00 15.19 4.82
C ASP A 49 -20.03 13.68 5.05
N VAL A 50 -21.15 13.02 4.77
CA VAL A 50 -21.29 11.55 4.75
C VAL A 50 -21.16 10.94 6.16
N ASP A 51 -21.24 11.73 7.22
CA ASP A 51 -21.17 11.28 8.61
C ASP A 51 -22.54 10.86 9.17
N ALA A 52 -23.63 11.47 8.71
CA ALA A 52 -24.99 11.15 9.12
C ALA A 52 -25.80 10.49 7.99
N ILE A 53 -26.61 9.49 8.35
CA ILE A 53 -27.65 8.93 7.47
C ILE A 53 -28.94 9.70 7.74
N LEU A 54 -29.48 10.33 6.70
CA LEU A 54 -30.70 11.12 6.77
C LEU A 54 -31.94 10.26 6.47
N ASP A 55 -31.81 9.33 5.52
CA ASP A 55 -32.90 8.46 5.07
C ASP A 55 -32.34 7.17 4.45
N CYS A 56 -33.13 6.10 4.49
CA CYS A 56 -32.78 4.81 3.88
C CYS A 56 -34.01 4.11 3.28
N ASN A 57 -33.85 3.64 2.04
CA ASN A 57 -34.82 2.76 1.40
C ASN A 57 -34.45 1.30 1.61
N PRO A 58 -35.44 0.42 1.86
CA PRO A 58 -35.21 -0.99 2.10
C PRO A 58 -34.63 -1.69 0.87
N HIS A 59 -33.90 -2.77 1.12
CA HIS A 59 -33.42 -3.67 0.08
C HIS A 59 -34.52 -4.65 -0.35
N ALA A 60 -34.30 -5.31 -1.49
CA ALA A 60 -35.05 -6.52 -1.80
C ALA A 60 -34.66 -7.66 -0.84
N ASP A 61 -35.59 -8.59 -0.58
CA ASP A 61 -35.38 -9.70 0.37
C ASP A 61 -34.19 -10.60 0.00
N ASP A 62 -33.92 -10.73 -1.30
CA ASP A 62 -32.80 -11.52 -1.85
C ASP A 62 -31.47 -10.73 -1.91
N CYS A 63 -31.43 -9.49 -1.42
CA CYS A 63 -30.23 -8.66 -1.45
C CYS A 63 -29.30 -8.98 -0.28
N ILE A 64 -28.52 -10.05 -0.45
CA ILE A 64 -27.51 -10.51 0.50
C ILE A 64 -26.35 -9.49 0.63
N PRO A 65 -25.71 -9.35 1.80
CA PRO A 65 -24.46 -8.59 1.99
C PRO A 65 -23.35 -8.94 0.99
N ASP A 66 -22.41 -8.01 0.80
CA ASP A 66 -21.27 -8.10 -0.12
C ASP A 66 -19.99 -8.56 0.60
N ASN A 67 -20.11 -9.49 1.56
CA ASN A 67 -19.03 -9.94 2.45
C ASN A 67 -17.74 -10.28 1.69
N ASP A 68 -17.83 -11.02 0.59
CA ASP A 68 -16.65 -11.43 -0.18
C ASP A 68 -15.87 -10.26 -0.78
N ILE A 69 -16.60 -9.21 -1.19
CA ILE A 69 -16.01 -8.00 -1.75
C ILE A 69 -15.37 -7.21 -0.62
N LEU A 70 -16.05 -7.08 0.52
CA LEU A 70 -15.54 -6.39 1.70
C LEU A 70 -14.26 -7.05 2.22
N TYR A 71 -14.25 -8.37 2.31
CA TYR A 71 -13.05 -9.15 2.67
C TYR A 71 -11.88 -8.86 1.70
N LYS A 72 -12.13 -8.91 0.40
CA LYS A 72 -11.11 -8.58 -0.62
C LYS A 72 -10.61 -7.14 -0.49
N MET A 73 -11.49 -6.18 -0.22
CA MET A 73 -11.13 -4.77 -0.02
C MET A 73 -10.27 -4.58 1.22
N GLU A 74 -10.64 -5.21 2.34
CA GLU A 74 -9.90 -5.20 3.58
C GLU A 74 -8.49 -5.77 3.40
N LYS A 75 -8.36 -6.97 2.84
CA LYS A 75 -7.05 -7.60 2.60
C LYS A 75 -6.17 -6.76 1.67
N LYS A 76 -6.74 -6.16 0.63
CA LYS A 76 -6.00 -5.20 -0.23
C LYS A 76 -5.50 -3.99 0.56
N THR A 77 -6.29 -3.47 1.50
CA THR A 77 -5.91 -2.34 2.34
C THR A 77 -4.79 -2.72 3.30
N VAL A 78 -4.87 -3.87 3.96
CA VAL A 78 -3.80 -4.41 4.81
C VAL A 78 -2.51 -4.58 4.01
N LEU A 79 -2.55 -5.22 2.84
CA LEU A 79 -1.37 -5.42 1.98
C LEU A 79 -0.72 -4.10 1.56
N LYS A 80 -1.52 -3.09 1.18
CA LYS A 80 -1.03 -1.75 0.81
C LYS A 80 -0.36 -1.05 1.99
N ARG A 81 -0.97 -1.12 3.19
CA ARG A 81 -0.44 -0.55 4.43
C ARG A 81 0.90 -1.18 4.79
N ARG A 82 0.93 -2.52 4.90
CA ARG A 82 2.14 -3.29 5.19
C ARG A 82 3.25 -2.99 4.18
N ALA A 83 2.92 -2.92 2.88
CA ALA A 83 3.90 -2.59 1.84
C ALA A 83 4.52 -1.18 1.99
N ALA A 84 3.78 -0.22 2.55
CA ALA A 84 4.29 1.12 2.81
C ALA A 84 5.12 1.17 4.11
N GLU A 85 4.69 0.47 5.16
CA GLU A 85 5.28 0.58 6.49
C GLU A 85 6.52 -0.32 6.67
N GLU A 86 6.46 -1.57 6.18
CA GLU A 86 7.48 -2.58 6.45
C GLU A 86 8.70 -2.51 5.53
N MET A 87 9.85 -2.95 6.05
CA MET A 87 11.07 -3.11 5.26
C MET A 87 11.10 -4.42 4.46
N LYS A 88 10.23 -5.39 4.76
CA LYS A 88 10.13 -6.66 4.02
C LYS A 88 9.87 -6.45 2.53
N THR A 89 10.26 -7.39 1.68
CA THR A 89 9.98 -7.29 0.24
C THR A 89 8.48 -7.43 -0.02
N VAL A 90 7.98 -6.82 -1.11
CA VAL A 90 6.55 -6.93 -1.48
C VAL A 90 6.09 -8.39 -1.65
N PRO A 91 6.88 -9.29 -2.27
CA PRO A 91 6.56 -10.71 -2.31
C PRO A 91 6.45 -11.35 -0.92
N GLN A 92 7.40 -11.08 -0.01
CA GLN A 92 7.36 -11.63 1.36
C GLN A 92 6.09 -11.20 2.11
N ILE A 93 5.74 -9.90 2.05
CA ILE A 93 4.53 -9.38 2.68
C ILE A 93 3.28 -10.10 2.14
N PHE A 94 3.21 -10.30 0.83
CA PHE A 94 2.09 -11.00 0.21
C PHE A 94 1.99 -12.46 0.67
N HIS A 95 3.11 -13.19 0.65
CA HIS A 95 3.13 -14.61 1.02
C HIS A 95 2.77 -14.82 2.50
N GLU A 96 3.24 -13.95 3.39
CA GLU A 96 2.87 -13.98 4.81
C GLU A 96 1.36 -13.76 5.00
N GLU A 97 0.79 -12.69 4.42
CA GLU A 97 -0.65 -12.43 4.51
C GLU A 97 -1.49 -13.55 3.89
N ALA A 98 -1.06 -14.09 2.74
CA ALA A 98 -1.75 -15.19 2.08
C ALA A 98 -1.72 -16.47 2.95
N SER A 99 -0.58 -16.76 3.58
CA SER A 99 -0.44 -17.90 4.49
C SER A 99 -1.27 -17.74 5.75
N SER A 100 -1.39 -16.52 6.30
CA SER A 100 -2.28 -16.25 7.43
C SER A 100 -3.75 -16.38 7.03
N ALA A 101 -4.12 -15.92 5.84
CA ALA A 101 -5.49 -16.00 5.34
C ALA A 101 -5.92 -17.43 4.99
N SER A 102 -4.99 -18.31 4.60
CA SER A 102 -5.31 -19.70 4.27
C SER A 102 -5.74 -20.55 5.47
N ALA A 103 -5.58 -20.06 6.70
CA ALA A 103 -6.04 -20.76 7.90
C ALA A 103 -7.58 -20.83 8.00
N ASP A 104 -8.29 -19.93 7.31
CA ASP A 104 -9.75 -19.90 7.25
C ASP A 104 -10.21 -20.44 5.88
N LEU A 105 -10.72 -21.67 5.88
CA LEU A 105 -11.08 -22.38 4.65
C LEU A 105 -12.20 -21.67 3.86
N GLU A 106 -13.14 -21.02 4.54
CA GLU A 106 -14.28 -20.34 3.92
C GLU A 106 -13.84 -19.08 3.15
N THR A 107 -12.91 -18.32 3.71
CA THR A 107 -12.44 -17.06 3.12
C THR A 107 -11.17 -17.18 2.29
N ALA A 108 -10.42 -18.29 2.40
CA ALA A 108 -9.18 -18.53 1.66
C ALA A 108 -9.36 -18.38 0.14
N SER A 109 -10.45 -18.92 -0.41
CA SER A 109 -10.76 -18.82 -1.85
C SER A 109 -10.99 -17.38 -2.32
N GLN A 110 -11.31 -16.48 -1.39
CA GLN A 110 -11.61 -15.09 -1.65
C GLN A 110 -10.37 -14.20 -1.55
N PHE A 111 -9.23 -14.72 -1.08
CA PHE A 111 -8.02 -13.93 -0.93
C PHE A 111 -7.55 -13.37 -2.29
N PRO A 112 -7.17 -12.08 -2.38
CA PRO A 112 -6.78 -11.49 -3.64
C PRO A 112 -5.51 -12.11 -4.20
N THR A 113 -5.47 -12.33 -5.52
CA THR A 113 -4.28 -12.87 -6.18
C THR A 113 -3.15 -11.85 -6.20
N TYR A 114 -1.90 -12.33 -6.18
CA TYR A 114 -0.70 -11.46 -6.22
C TYR A 114 -0.74 -10.50 -7.42
N LYS A 115 -1.09 -11.02 -8.61
CA LYS A 115 -1.21 -10.22 -9.84
C LYS A 115 -2.17 -9.04 -9.69
N SER A 116 -3.28 -9.22 -8.96
CA SER A 116 -4.29 -8.18 -8.76
C SER A 116 -3.85 -7.06 -7.80
N VAL A 117 -2.89 -7.32 -6.92
CA VAL A 117 -2.47 -6.39 -5.86
C VAL A 117 -1.06 -5.84 -6.04
N LYS A 118 -0.20 -6.54 -6.80
CA LYS A 118 1.22 -6.21 -7.01
C LYS A 118 1.42 -4.73 -7.31
N THR A 119 0.80 -4.22 -8.37
CA THR A 119 0.97 -2.83 -8.79
C THR A 119 0.53 -1.83 -7.71
N ALA A 120 -0.57 -2.10 -7.02
CA ALA A 120 -1.07 -1.21 -5.96
C ALA A 120 -0.14 -1.19 -4.74
N MET A 121 0.41 -2.35 -4.35
CA MET A 121 1.40 -2.45 -3.26
C MET A 121 2.67 -1.68 -3.61
N TYR A 122 3.24 -1.89 -4.80
CA TYR A 122 4.45 -1.16 -5.23
C TYR A 122 4.20 0.35 -5.34
N ARG A 123 3.06 0.79 -5.88
CA ARG A 123 2.69 2.21 -5.93
C ARG A 123 2.59 2.83 -4.55
N LYS A 124 1.94 2.14 -3.60
CA LYS A 124 1.83 2.62 -2.21
C LYS A 124 3.18 2.68 -1.53
N ARG A 125 4.04 1.68 -1.75
CA ARG A 125 5.40 1.67 -1.24
C ARG A 125 6.25 2.80 -1.80
N ALA A 126 6.14 3.09 -3.10
CA ALA A 126 6.87 4.17 -3.76
C ALA A 126 6.58 5.54 -3.16
N GLN A 127 5.38 5.76 -2.60
CA GLN A 127 5.00 7.03 -1.95
C GLN A 127 5.84 7.36 -0.71
N LYS A 128 6.52 6.37 -0.10
CA LYS A 128 7.42 6.57 1.04
C LYS A 128 8.78 7.12 0.64
N PHE A 129 9.19 6.91 -0.61
CA PHE A 129 10.48 7.36 -1.10
C PHE A 129 10.33 8.74 -1.75
N PRO A 130 11.29 9.67 -1.54
CA PRO A 130 11.36 10.90 -2.29
C PRO A 130 11.35 10.61 -3.79
N ARG A 131 10.80 11.55 -4.56
CA ARG A 131 10.93 11.49 -6.01
C ARG A 131 12.41 11.54 -6.36
N LEU A 132 12.78 10.81 -7.41
CA LEU A 132 14.14 10.88 -7.92
C LEU A 132 14.44 12.31 -8.32
N PRO A 133 15.59 12.87 -7.88
CA PRO A 133 15.98 14.20 -8.26
C PRO A 133 16.21 14.26 -9.78
N PRO A 134 15.86 15.38 -10.45
CA PRO A 134 16.14 15.57 -11.89
C PRO A 134 17.62 15.49 -12.24
N THR A 135 18.48 15.88 -11.31
CA THR A 135 19.94 15.92 -11.49
C THR A 135 20.64 15.23 -10.34
N ARG A 136 21.85 14.70 -10.58
CA ARG A 136 22.64 14.04 -9.53
C ARG A 136 23.07 15.01 -8.43
N GLN A 137 23.28 16.27 -8.78
CA GLN A 137 23.65 17.34 -7.84
C GLN A 137 22.56 17.64 -6.81
N GLN A 138 21.30 17.36 -7.14
CA GLN A 138 20.15 17.52 -6.25
C GLN A 138 19.85 16.27 -5.41
N LEU A 139 20.69 15.23 -5.49
CA LEU A 139 20.52 14.02 -4.69
C LEU A 139 20.92 14.26 -3.24
N GLU A 140 19.91 14.39 -2.38
CA GLU A 140 20.10 14.42 -0.93
C GLU A 140 19.64 13.10 -0.30
N ILE A 141 20.52 12.48 0.49
CA ILE A 141 20.20 11.26 1.25
C ILE A 141 19.74 11.67 2.65
N PRO A 142 18.46 11.41 3.01
CA PRO A 142 17.92 11.74 4.32
C PRO A 142 18.74 11.13 5.48
N PRO A 143 18.86 11.82 6.63
CA PRO A 143 19.64 11.34 7.79
C PRO A 143 19.32 9.90 8.20
N GLN A 144 18.04 9.52 8.23
CA GLN A 144 17.59 8.19 8.62
C GLN A 144 18.06 7.07 7.68
N TRP A 145 18.52 7.40 6.47
CA TRP A 145 19.09 6.44 5.51
C TRP A 145 20.62 6.47 5.48
N ARG A 146 21.22 7.39 6.24
CA ARG A 146 22.68 7.45 6.43
C ARG A 146 23.15 6.58 7.60
N MET A 147 22.21 5.93 8.29
CA MET A 147 22.47 5.14 9.50
C MET A 147 22.11 3.67 9.29
N THR A 148 22.82 2.79 9.98
CA THR A 148 22.46 1.38 10.15
C THR A 148 21.25 1.22 11.07
N LYS A 149 20.70 0.00 11.19
CA LYS A 149 19.61 -0.31 12.14
C LYS A 149 20.00 -0.17 13.61
N SER A 150 21.30 -0.11 13.91
CA SER A 150 21.85 0.06 15.26
C SER A 150 22.45 1.46 15.45
N ASP A 151 21.93 2.46 14.72
CA ASP A 151 22.33 3.88 14.82
C ASP A 151 23.82 4.17 14.61
N ARG A 152 24.52 3.33 13.84
CA ARG A 152 25.89 3.60 13.37
C ARG A 152 25.88 4.32 12.03
N ARG A 153 26.83 5.23 11.81
CA ARG A 153 27.01 5.91 10.52
C ARG A 153 27.31 4.87 9.43
N PHE A 154 26.57 4.96 8.33
CA PHE A 154 26.66 4.03 7.21
C PHE A 154 27.01 4.71 5.89
N LEU A 155 26.55 5.94 5.64
CA LEU A 155 27.06 6.73 4.51
C LEU A 155 28.36 7.42 4.94
N LEU A 156 29.51 6.90 4.51
CA LEU A 156 30.83 7.45 4.86
C LEU A 156 31.31 8.53 3.90
N TYR A 157 30.97 8.40 2.62
CA TYR A 157 31.43 9.33 1.59
C TYR A 157 30.30 9.68 0.63
N ASN A 158 30.17 10.98 0.36
CA ASN A 158 29.24 11.52 -0.63
C ASN A 158 29.95 12.63 -1.42
N ASN A 159 30.38 12.31 -2.64
CA ASN A 159 30.96 13.28 -3.55
C ASN A 159 29.96 13.68 -4.63
N VAL A 160 29.42 14.88 -4.47
CA VAL A 160 28.40 15.47 -5.36
C VAL A 160 28.94 15.71 -6.77
N TYR A 161 30.25 15.96 -6.92
CA TYR A 161 30.87 16.25 -8.21
C TYR A 161 31.10 14.99 -9.04
N ASN A 162 31.64 13.94 -8.40
CA ASN A 162 31.96 12.67 -9.09
C ASN A 162 30.81 11.67 -9.02
N SER A 163 29.70 12.00 -8.34
CA SER A 163 28.55 11.12 -8.14
C SER A 163 28.90 9.77 -7.49
N ILE A 164 29.93 9.77 -6.62
CA ILE A 164 30.37 8.58 -5.89
C ILE A 164 29.77 8.62 -4.48
N LEU A 165 29.09 7.53 -4.12
CA LEU A 165 28.57 7.27 -2.78
C LEU A 165 29.25 6.03 -2.23
N ILE A 166 29.73 6.08 -0.99
CA ILE A 166 30.30 4.92 -0.29
C ILE A 166 29.48 4.66 0.96
N PHE A 167 28.85 3.49 0.97
CA PHE A 167 28.14 2.96 2.12
C PHE A 167 28.99 1.88 2.78
N CYS A 168 29.43 2.13 4.01
CA CYS A 168 30.23 1.22 4.80
C CYS A 168 30.14 1.64 6.29
N THR A 169 30.54 0.78 7.22
CA THR A 169 30.77 1.20 8.61
C THR A 169 32.27 1.40 8.82
N GLU A 170 32.66 2.19 9.82
CA GLU A 170 34.08 2.47 10.09
C GLU A 170 34.86 1.18 10.43
N GLU A 171 34.20 0.22 11.04
CA GLU A 171 34.79 -1.06 11.45
C GLU A 171 35.03 -1.96 10.23
N ASN A 172 34.05 -2.04 9.32
CA ASN A 172 34.24 -2.76 8.07
C ASN A 172 35.32 -2.10 7.21
N LEU A 173 35.44 -0.77 7.24
CA LEU A 173 36.50 -0.05 6.55
C LEU A 173 37.88 -0.33 7.17
N SER A 174 37.97 -0.38 8.51
CA SER A 174 39.20 -0.77 9.22
C SER A 174 39.63 -2.18 8.82
N VAL A 175 38.71 -3.14 8.87
CA VAL A 175 38.98 -4.53 8.45
C VAL A 175 39.45 -4.58 7.00
N LEU A 176 38.79 -3.85 6.08
CA LEU A 176 39.23 -3.79 4.68
C LEU A 176 40.64 -3.21 4.52
N SER A 177 41.01 -2.22 5.35
CA SER A 177 42.34 -1.58 5.29
C SER A 177 43.49 -2.49 5.75
N GLU A 178 43.19 -3.51 6.56
CA GLU A 178 44.18 -4.50 7.02
C GLU A 178 44.52 -5.56 5.97
N HIS A 179 43.74 -5.64 4.89
CA HIS A 179 43.89 -6.66 3.85
C HIS A 179 44.46 -6.07 2.56
N SER A 180 45.44 -6.76 1.96
CA SER A 180 46.09 -6.35 0.71
C SER A 180 45.36 -6.77 -0.56
N VAL A 181 44.41 -7.72 -0.46
CA VAL A 181 43.64 -8.25 -1.60
C VAL A 181 42.16 -8.03 -1.34
N TRP A 182 41.50 -7.36 -2.28
CA TRP A 182 40.06 -7.11 -2.23
C TRP A 182 39.36 -7.88 -3.34
N SER A 183 38.30 -8.62 -2.99
CA SER A 183 37.39 -9.24 -3.96
C SER A 183 36.10 -8.45 -3.97
N MET A 184 35.69 -7.98 -5.15
CA MET A 184 34.49 -7.17 -5.33
C MET A 184 33.59 -7.83 -6.37
N ASP A 185 32.32 -8.03 -6.00
CA ASP A 185 31.27 -8.43 -6.94
C ASP A 185 30.39 -7.22 -7.26
N GLY A 186 30.01 -7.10 -8.52
CA GLY A 186 29.22 -5.99 -9.03
C GLY A 186 27.94 -6.50 -9.66
N THR A 187 26.78 -5.97 -9.24
CA THR A 187 25.54 -6.16 -9.98
C THR A 187 25.53 -5.21 -11.18
N PHE A 188 26.23 -5.59 -12.25
CA PHE A 188 26.23 -4.83 -13.49
C PHE A 188 24.94 -5.08 -14.25
N LYS A 189 24.08 -4.06 -14.34
CA LYS A 189 22.86 -4.13 -15.17
C LYS A 189 23.18 -4.15 -16.68
N ILE A 190 24.39 -3.70 -17.03
CA ILE A 190 24.96 -3.70 -18.37
C ILE A 190 26.46 -3.98 -18.19
N VAL A 191 26.96 -5.02 -18.85
CA VAL A 191 28.40 -5.32 -18.95
C VAL A 191 28.88 -4.63 -20.23
N PRO A 192 30.00 -3.88 -20.23
CA PRO A 192 30.61 -3.42 -21.48
C PRO A 192 31.07 -4.64 -22.29
N GLU A 193 30.82 -4.64 -23.60
CA GLU A 193 31.50 -5.56 -24.52
C GLU A 193 33.01 -5.31 -24.56
#